data_AF-A0A536ND15-F1
#
_entry.id   AF-A0A536ND15-F1
#
_cell.length_a   1.000
_cell.length_b   1.000
_cell.length_c   1.000
_cell.angle_alpha   90.00
_cell.angle_beta   90.00
_cell.angle_gamma   90.00
#
_symmetry.space_group_name_H-M   'P 1'
#
loop_
_entity.id
_entity.type
_entity.pdbx_description
1 polymer ?
#
loop_
_entity_poly.entity_id
_entity_poly.type
_entity_poly.pdbx_seq_one_letter_code
_entity_poly.pdbx_strand_id
1 'polypeptide(L)'
;MLGARTRDRTRGGILALVAFVLAHNLLFLLRYGSSYSAFLERTGHGSAWASTVLIVAALATGLALASTARLVALSAIAGQLEAGAIRVRSGQVRDYMVHVRGALLAILLLALTLFVGYENVERVAVGLPAPGLGVLNLTDGATIAVFAIVPLLTALVEALYRWRRDVLTAQICAARVRWHRRARAIEPRRPVWTERRHVSIVLHQFSGRAPPQPAAA
;
A
#
# COMPACT_ATOMS: atom_id res chain seq x y z
N MET A 1 0.85 -7.93 13.11
CA MET A 1 1.42 -6.95 12.16
C MET A 1 2.50 -7.53 11.23
N LEU A 2 3.21 -8.61 11.61
CA LEU A 2 4.24 -9.26 10.78
C LEU A 2 3.71 -9.83 9.45
N GLY A 3 2.54 -10.50 9.45
CA GLY A 3 1.95 -11.11 8.25
C GLY A 3 1.51 -10.13 7.15
N ALA A 4 1.24 -8.86 7.50
CA ALA A 4 0.89 -7.83 6.53
C ALA A 4 2.13 -7.33 5.77
N ARG A 5 3.24 -7.08 6.48
CA ARG A 5 4.49 -6.62 5.88
C ARG A 5 5.14 -7.68 5.00
N THR A 6 5.06 -8.96 5.38
CA THR A 6 5.56 -10.05 4.53
C THR A 6 4.74 -10.17 3.26
N ARG A 7 3.40 -10.08 3.34
CA ARG A 7 2.52 -10.13 2.16
C ARG A 7 2.71 -8.95 1.20
N ASP A 8 2.96 -7.75 1.72
CA ASP A 8 3.25 -6.58 0.89
C ASP A 8 4.64 -6.68 0.23
N ARG A 9 5.63 -7.27 0.92
CA ARG A 9 6.96 -7.55 0.36
C ARG A 9 6.93 -8.65 -0.71
N THR A 10 6.19 -9.74 -0.48
CA THR A 10 6.08 -10.81 -1.48
C THR A 10 5.38 -10.31 -2.73
N ARG A 11 4.32 -9.49 -2.61
CA ARG A 11 3.69 -8.87 -3.78
C ARG A 11 4.66 -7.96 -4.55
N GLY A 12 5.37 -7.08 -3.84
CA GLY A 12 6.38 -6.22 -4.46
C GLY A 12 7.47 -7.01 -5.17
N GLY A 13 7.92 -8.12 -4.57
CA GLY A 13 8.87 -9.05 -5.18
C GLY A 13 8.33 -9.74 -6.44
N ILE A 14 7.07 -10.19 -6.41
CA ILE A 14 6.42 -10.80 -7.58
C ILE A 14 6.30 -9.78 -8.72
N LEU A 15 5.86 -8.55 -8.44
CA LEU A 15 5.76 -7.51 -9.46
C LEU A 15 7.13 -7.14 -10.03
N ALA A 16 8.17 -7.09 -9.19
CA ALA A 16 9.53 -6.87 -9.66
C ALA A 16 10.06 -8.03 -10.52
N LEU A 17 9.73 -9.28 -10.17
CA LEU A 17 10.07 -10.46 -10.97
C LEU A 17 9.35 -10.41 -12.33
N VAL A 18 8.05 -10.08 -12.34
CA VAL A 18 7.27 -9.89 -13.57
C VAL A 18 7.86 -8.76 -14.41
N ALA A 19 8.20 -7.63 -13.80
CA ALA A 19 8.83 -6.50 -14.49
C ALA A 19 10.18 -6.90 -15.08
N PHE A 20 11.00 -7.65 -14.34
CA PHE A 20 12.28 -8.17 -14.81
C PHE A 20 12.08 -9.10 -16.01
N VAL A 21 11.25 -10.14 -15.89
CA VAL A 21 10.99 -11.09 -16.98
C VAL A 21 10.47 -10.36 -18.20
N LEU A 22 9.53 -9.42 -18.03
CA LEU A 22 9.00 -8.65 -19.13
C LEU A 22 10.05 -7.76 -19.79
N ALA A 23 10.83 -7.01 -19.01
CA ALA A 23 11.85 -6.10 -19.53
C ALA A 23 12.97 -6.86 -20.27
N HIS A 24 13.44 -7.97 -19.69
CA HIS A 24 14.46 -8.83 -20.29
C HIS A 24 13.99 -9.31 -21.66
N ASN A 25 12.83 -9.96 -21.75
CA ASN A 25 12.36 -10.51 -23.01
C ASN A 25 11.97 -9.44 -24.05
N LEU A 26 11.42 -8.29 -23.62
CA LEU A 26 11.06 -7.20 -24.52
C LEU A 26 12.32 -6.56 -25.13
N LEU A 27 13.39 -6.43 -24.34
CA LEU A 27 14.68 -5.93 -24.83
C LEU A 27 15.28 -6.86 -25.90
N PHE A 28 15.26 -8.17 -25.67
CA PHE A 28 15.72 -9.13 -26.67
C PHE A 28 14.86 -9.10 -27.95
N LEU A 29 13.54 -9.01 -27.82
CA LEU A 29 12.64 -8.87 -28.97
C LEU A 29 12.91 -7.58 -29.77
N LEU A 30 13.15 -6.46 -29.09
CA LEU A 30 13.49 -5.20 -29.76
C LEU A 30 14.87 -5.25 -30.44
N ARG A 31 15.84 -5.89 -29.79
CA ARG A 31 17.22 -5.94 -30.25
C ARG A 31 17.44 -6.92 -31.41
N TYR A 32 16.78 -8.06 -31.37
CA TYR A 32 16.97 -9.14 -32.34
C TYR A 32 15.79 -9.33 -33.29
N GLY A 33 14.60 -8.80 -32.97
CA GLY A 33 13.44 -8.84 -33.86
C GLY A 33 13.11 -10.23 -34.38
N SER A 34 12.99 -10.37 -35.71
CA SER A 34 12.75 -11.65 -36.39
C SER A 34 13.96 -12.61 -36.34
N SER A 35 15.16 -12.10 -36.07
CA SER A 35 16.38 -12.91 -35.92
C SER A 35 16.54 -13.50 -34.51
N TYR A 36 15.63 -13.17 -33.58
CA TYR A 36 15.67 -13.66 -32.20
C TYR A 36 15.56 -15.20 -32.13
N SER A 37 14.78 -15.82 -33.03
CA SER A 37 14.71 -17.28 -33.14
C SER A 37 16.07 -17.91 -33.51
N ALA A 38 16.77 -17.34 -34.50
CA ALA A 38 18.09 -17.80 -34.92
C ALA A 38 19.19 -17.56 -33.87
N PHE A 39 19.00 -16.58 -32.96
CA PHE A 39 19.87 -16.37 -31.80
C PHE A 39 19.57 -17.39 -30.69
N LEU A 40 18.29 -17.67 -30.43
CA LEU A 40 17.86 -18.70 -29.47
C LEU A 40 18.29 -20.11 -29.93
N GLU A 41 18.19 -20.42 -31.22
CA GLU A 41 18.68 -21.69 -31.76
C GLU A 41 20.19 -21.86 -31.55
N ARG A 42 20.98 -20.79 -31.78
CA ARG A 42 22.43 -20.79 -31.54
C ARG A 42 22.82 -20.89 -30.06
N THR A 43 21.93 -20.53 -29.15
CA THR A 43 22.11 -20.62 -27.70
C THR A 43 21.42 -21.85 -27.11
N GLY A 44 20.85 -22.75 -27.92
CA GLY A 44 20.23 -24.01 -27.47
C GLY A 44 18.77 -23.92 -27.01
N HIS A 45 18.09 -22.80 -27.29
CA HIS A 45 16.75 -22.45 -26.81
C HIS A 45 15.69 -22.38 -27.93
N GLY A 46 15.85 -23.14 -29.02
CA GLY A 46 15.09 -22.98 -30.29
C GLY A 46 13.55 -22.98 -30.20
N SER A 47 12.93 -23.72 -29.25
CA SER A 47 11.47 -23.72 -29.05
C SER A 47 10.98 -22.63 -28.09
N ALA A 48 11.89 -21.89 -27.44
CA ALA A 48 11.57 -20.89 -26.43
C ALA A 48 11.05 -19.56 -27.03
N TRP A 49 11.21 -19.33 -28.34
CA TRP A 49 10.84 -18.05 -28.97
C TRP A 49 9.34 -17.78 -28.91
N ALA A 50 8.52 -18.72 -29.36
CA ALA A 50 7.06 -18.56 -29.38
C ALA A 50 6.47 -18.47 -27.97
N SER A 51 6.97 -19.28 -27.03
CA SER A 51 6.56 -19.23 -25.62
C SER A 51 7.02 -17.93 -24.96
N THR A 52 8.20 -17.41 -25.28
CA THR A 52 8.69 -16.10 -24.82
C THR A 52 7.78 -14.98 -25.28
N VAL A 53 7.44 -14.91 -26.58
CA VAL A 53 6.54 -13.88 -27.12
C VAL A 53 5.17 -13.95 -26.45
N LEU A 54 4.61 -15.15 -26.27
CA LEU A 54 3.33 -15.34 -25.61
C LEU A 54 3.36 -14.93 -24.13
N ILE A 55 4.42 -15.28 -23.39
CA ILE A 55 4.59 -14.89 -21.99
C ILE A 55 4.74 -13.37 -21.88
N VAL A 56 5.54 -12.74 -22.73
CA VAL A 56 5.70 -11.28 -22.79
C VAL A 56 4.37 -10.59 -23.08
N ALA A 57 3.66 -11.04 -24.10
CA ALA A 57 2.36 -10.48 -24.47
C ALA A 57 1.36 -10.63 -23.32
N ALA A 58 1.26 -11.82 -22.73
CA ALA A 58 0.37 -12.07 -21.60
C ALA A 58 0.70 -11.21 -20.37
N LEU A 59 1.98 -11.08 -20.02
CA LEU A 59 2.42 -10.24 -18.89
C LEU A 59 2.21 -8.75 -19.15
N ALA A 60 2.54 -8.26 -20.35
CA ALA A 60 2.33 -6.87 -20.74
C ALA A 60 0.85 -6.51 -20.75
N THR A 61 0.02 -7.35 -21.38
CA THR A 61 -1.44 -7.15 -21.43
C THR A 61 -2.04 -7.24 -20.04
N GLY A 62 -1.63 -8.21 -19.22
CA GLY A 62 -2.10 -8.34 -17.83
C GLY A 62 -1.78 -7.09 -17.00
N LEU A 63 -0.56 -6.55 -17.13
CA LEU A 63 -0.15 -5.32 -16.43
C LEU A 63 -0.90 -4.09 -16.95
N ALA A 64 -1.10 -3.96 -18.25
CA ALA A 64 -1.85 -2.88 -18.87
C ALA A 64 -3.31 -2.90 -18.41
N LEU A 65 -3.98 -4.06 -18.47
CA LEU A 65 -5.35 -4.23 -18.01
C LEU A 65 -5.49 -3.92 -16.52
N ALA A 66 -4.57 -4.43 -15.68
CA ALA A 66 -4.56 -4.14 -14.25
C ALA A 66 -4.39 -2.64 -13.97
N SER A 67 -3.53 -1.96 -14.72
CA SER A 67 -3.32 -0.51 -14.61
C SER A 67 -4.58 0.27 -15.00
N THR A 68 -5.16 -0.04 -16.17
CA THR A 68 -6.35 0.63 -16.70
C THR A 68 -7.57 0.42 -15.83
N ALA A 69 -7.89 -0.83 -15.45
CA ALA A 69 -9.00 -1.14 -14.57
C ALA A 69 -8.89 -0.38 -13.24
N ARG A 70 -7.65 -0.18 -12.77
CA ARG A 70 -7.41 0.53 -11.53
C ARG A 70 -7.49 2.05 -11.67
N LEU A 71 -7.07 2.62 -12.80
CA LEU A 71 -7.30 4.04 -13.13
C LEU A 71 -8.79 4.34 -13.24
N VAL A 72 -9.57 3.46 -13.88
CA VAL A 72 -11.04 3.59 -13.92
C VAL A 72 -11.66 3.51 -12.52
N ALA A 73 -11.17 2.60 -11.68
CA ALA A 73 -11.62 2.51 -10.30
C ALA A 73 -11.21 3.73 -9.46
N LEU A 74 -10.17 4.48 -9.83
CA LEU A 74 -9.78 5.74 -9.20
C LEU A 74 -10.70 6.88 -9.63
N SER A 75 -10.96 7.02 -10.92
CA SER A 75 -11.82 8.09 -11.44
C SER A 75 -13.25 7.97 -10.91
N ALA A 76 -13.77 6.75 -10.81
CA ALA A 76 -15.07 6.49 -10.20
C ALA A 76 -15.14 6.94 -8.72
N ILE A 77 -14.04 6.78 -7.96
CA ILE A 77 -13.97 7.21 -6.57
C ILE A 77 -13.78 8.71 -6.44
N ALA A 78 -12.97 9.33 -7.31
CA ALA A 78 -12.82 10.77 -7.35
C ALA A 78 -14.19 11.46 -7.58
N GLY A 79 -15.02 10.94 -8.50
CA GLY A 79 -16.38 11.43 -8.72
C GLY A 79 -17.31 11.28 -7.51
N GLN A 80 -17.19 10.20 -6.73
CA GLN A 80 -17.98 10.01 -5.50
C GLN A 80 -17.54 10.94 -4.36
N LEU A 81 -16.27 11.35 -4.33
CA LEU A 81 -15.73 12.33 -3.38
C LEU A 81 -16.18 13.76 -3.72
N GLU A 82 -16.17 14.13 -5.01
CA GLU A 82 -16.69 15.42 -5.49
C GLU A 82 -18.21 15.55 -5.26
N ALA A 83 -18.95 14.45 -5.39
CA ALA A 83 -20.38 14.39 -5.06
C ALA A 83 -20.70 14.48 -3.56
N GLY A 84 -19.70 14.64 -2.68
CA GLY A 84 -19.91 14.87 -1.25
C GLY A 84 -20.36 13.65 -0.43
N ALA A 85 -20.39 12.45 -1.03
CA ALA A 85 -20.91 11.24 -0.40
C ALA A 85 -19.98 10.63 0.68
N ILE A 86 -18.68 10.98 0.69
CA ILE A 86 -17.70 10.41 1.63
C ILE A 86 -16.66 11.47 2.07
N ARG A 87 -16.70 11.89 3.35
CA ARG A 87 -15.64 12.71 3.98
C ARG A 87 -14.52 11.82 4.51
N VAL A 88 -13.50 11.57 3.70
CA VAL A 88 -12.20 11.01 4.13
C VAL A 88 -11.22 12.17 4.25
N ARG A 89 -10.37 12.18 5.28
CA ARG A 89 -9.21 13.10 5.34
C ARG A 89 -8.39 12.82 4.08
N SER A 90 -8.44 13.75 3.13
CA SER A 90 -8.01 13.54 1.74
C SER A 90 -6.61 12.96 1.69
N GLY A 91 -6.48 11.72 1.18
CA GLY A 91 -5.19 11.23 0.72
C GLY A 91 -4.82 12.06 -0.49
N GLN A 92 -3.85 12.96 -0.34
CA GLN A 92 -3.50 13.89 -1.42
C GLN A 92 -2.86 13.09 -2.56
N VAL A 93 -2.99 13.56 -3.80
CA VAL A 93 -2.29 12.99 -4.96
C VAL A 93 -0.77 12.91 -4.70
N ARG A 94 -0.26 13.84 -3.89
CA ARG A 94 1.12 13.85 -3.39
C ARG A 94 1.49 12.57 -2.63
N ASP A 95 0.60 12.02 -1.80
CA ASP A 95 0.85 10.80 -1.05
C ASP A 95 0.95 9.59 -1.99
N TYR A 96 0.13 9.56 -3.04
CA TYR A 96 0.23 8.55 -4.10
C TYR A 96 1.56 8.65 -4.86
N MET A 97 2.00 9.87 -5.23
CA MET A 97 3.29 10.07 -5.92
C MET A 97 4.50 9.62 -5.10
N VAL A 98 4.46 9.77 -3.77
CA VAL A 98 5.51 9.25 -2.88
C VAL A 98 5.58 7.72 -2.96
N HIS A 99 4.44 7.04 -3.01
CA HIS A 99 4.37 5.59 -3.19
C HIS A 99 4.85 5.15 -4.57
N VAL A 100 4.50 5.88 -5.63
CA VAL A 100 4.96 5.61 -7.00
C VAL A 100 6.47 5.71 -7.07
N ARG A 101 7.07 6.80 -6.56
CA ARG A 101 8.52 6.99 -6.57
C ARG A 101 9.25 5.89 -5.79
N GLY A 102 8.75 5.54 -4.61
CA GLY A 102 9.35 4.47 -3.80
C GLY A 102 9.27 3.10 -4.47
N ALA A 103 8.11 2.76 -5.05
CA ALA A 103 7.92 1.52 -5.78
C ALA A 103 8.76 1.47 -7.07
N LEU A 104 8.83 2.59 -7.80
CA LEU A 104 9.63 2.72 -9.02
C LEU A 104 11.10 2.46 -8.74
N LEU A 105 11.68 3.15 -7.76
CA LEU A 105 13.09 2.96 -7.40
C LEU A 105 13.37 1.53 -6.97
N ALA A 106 12.50 0.94 -6.14
CA ALA A 106 12.68 -0.43 -5.68
C ALA A 106 12.60 -1.46 -6.82
N ILE A 107 11.59 -1.35 -7.68
CA ILE A 107 11.37 -2.26 -8.80
C ILE A 107 12.47 -2.10 -9.85
N LEU A 108 12.84 -0.86 -10.19
CA LEU A 108 13.90 -0.56 -11.13
C LEU A 108 15.25 -1.11 -10.66
N LEU A 109 15.65 -0.82 -9.41
CA LEU A 109 16.92 -1.31 -8.86
C LEU A 109 16.96 -2.84 -8.82
N LEU A 110 15.87 -3.48 -8.39
CA LEU A 110 15.81 -4.94 -8.34
C LEU A 110 15.85 -5.55 -9.74
N ALA A 111 15.07 -5.02 -10.68
CA ALA A 111 15.04 -5.51 -12.06
C ALA A 111 16.40 -5.34 -12.77
N LEU A 112 17.07 -4.20 -12.59
CA LEU A 112 18.42 -3.97 -13.11
C LEU A 112 19.43 -4.94 -12.50
N THR A 113 19.37 -5.16 -11.18
CA THR A 113 20.28 -6.09 -10.49
C THR A 113 20.09 -7.52 -11.00
N LEU A 114 18.84 -7.96 -11.13
CA LEU A 114 18.50 -9.28 -11.67
C LEU A 114 18.96 -9.41 -13.12
N PHE A 115 18.74 -8.39 -13.95
CA PHE A 115 19.14 -8.40 -15.35
C PHE A 115 20.65 -8.48 -15.53
N VAL A 116 21.42 -7.62 -14.87
CA VAL A 116 22.88 -7.67 -14.91
C VAL A 116 23.36 -9.02 -14.38
N GLY A 117 22.83 -9.49 -13.25
CA GLY A 117 23.23 -10.78 -12.67
C GLY A 117 22.98 -11.95 -13.61
N TYR A 118 21.78 -12.04 -14.16
CA TYR A 118 21.37 -13.10 -15.08
C TYR A 118 22.24 -13.14 -16.34
N GLU A 119 22.44 -11.99 -16.99
CA GLU A 119 23.23 -11.87 -18.23
C GLU A 119 24.69 -12.23 -18.04
N ASN A 120 25.26 -11.89 -16.88
CA ASN A 120 26.63 -12.27 -16.55
C ASN A 120 26.73 -13.78 -16.30
N VAL A 121 25.78 -14.37 -15.57
CA VAL A 121 25.76 -15.82 -15.31
C VAL A 121 25.57 -16.60 -16.61
N GLU A 122 24.65 -16.18 -17.47
CA GLU A 122 24.39 -16.85 -18.74
C GLU A 122 25.63 -16.85 -19.64
N ARG A 123 26.31 -15.71 -19.77
CA ARG A 123 27.54 -15.62 -20.58
C ARG A 123 28.68 -16.46 -20.03
N VAL A 124 28.89 -16.45 -18.71
CA VAL A 124 29.91 -17.31 -18.09
C VAL A 124 29.56 -18.79 -18.28
N ALA A 125 28.29 -19.16 -18.18
CA ALA A 125 27.83 -20.53 -18.37
C ALA A 125 28.07 -21.06 -19.79
N VAL A 126 28.05 -20.18 -20.80
CA VAL A 126 28.40 -20.52 -22.19
C VAL A 126 29.88 -20.28 -22.55
N GLY A 127 30.74 -20.04 -21.55
CA GLY A 127 32.20 -19.88 -21.72
C GLY A 127 32.65 -18.50 -22.23
N LEU A 128 31.77 -17.50 -22.23
CA LEU A 128 32.07 -16.12 -22.62
C LEU A 128 32.44 -15.27 -21.39
N PRO A 129 33.25 -14.19 -21.57
CA PRO A 129 33.57 -13.28 -20.48
C PRO A 129 32.33 -12.53 -19.99
N ALA A 130 32.27 -12.33 -18.67
CA ALA A 130 31.23 -11.58 -17.99
C ALA A 130 31.26 -10.09 -18.40
N PRO A 131 30.22 -9.56 -19.08
CA PRO A 131 30.18 -8.17 -19.57
C PRO A 131 30.01 -7.12 -18.45
N GLY A 132 29.76 -7.55 -17.21
CA GLY A 132 29.52 -6.68 -16.06
C GLY A 132 28.34 -5.74 -16.28
N LEU A 133 28.53 -4.45 -16.00
CA LEU A 133 27.53 -3.40 -16.23
C LEU A 133 27.39 -3.02 -17.72
N GLY A 134 28.29 -3.49 -18.59
CA GLY A 134 28.27 -3.18 -20.03
C GLY A 134 27.02 -3.68 -20.75
N VAL A 135 26.28 -4.63 -20.15
CA VAL A 135 25.00 -5.14 -20.68
C VAL A 135 23.92 -4.06 -20.73
N LEU A 136 23.97 -3.09 -19.81
CA LEU A 136 22.96 -2.03 -19.72
C LEU A 136 23.04 -1.02 -20.87
N ASN A 137 24.11 -1.05 -21.67
CA ASN A 137 24.35 -0.24 -22.86
C ASN A 137 23.50 1.05 -22.92
N LEU A 138 23.81 2.01 -22.03
CA LEU A 138 23.01 3.21 -21.79
C LEU A 138 22.96 4.19 -22.97
N THR A 139 23.59 3.84 -24.09
CA THR A 139 23.49 4.55 -25.37
C THR A 139 22.43 3.96 -26.30
N ASP A 140 21.88 2.78 -25.97
CA ASP A 140 20.77 2.17 -26.70
C ASP A 140 19.42 2.68 -26.17
N GLY A 141 18.73 3.45 -27.01
CA GLY A 141 17.41 4.01 -26.68
C GLY A 141 16.35 2.95 -26.38
N ALA A 142 16.46 1.74 -26.94
CA ALA A 142 15.54 0.64 -26.64
C ALA A 142 15.73 0.13 -25.20
N THR A 143 16.98 -0.08 -24.77
CA THR A 143 17.31 -0.46 -23.39
C THR A 143 16.77 0.55 -22.39
N ILE A 144 16.98 1.84 -22.62
CA ILE A 144 16.47 2.91 -21.76
C ILE A 144 14.93 2.91 -21.72
N ALA A 145 14.27 2.83 -22.89
CA ALA A 145 12.81 2.89 -22.98
C ALA A 145 12.15 1.72 -22.23
N VAL A 146 12.67 0.50 -22.38
CA VAL A 146 12.12 -0.69 -21.72
C VAL A 146 12.29 -0.60 -20.20
N PHE A 147 13.48 -0.26 -19.72
CA PHE A 147 13.76 -0.10 -18.28
C PHE A 147 13.14 1.16 -17.67
N ALA A 148 12.68 2.12 -18.47
CA ALA A 148 11.87 3.23 -17.98
C ALA A 148 10.38 2.84 -17.87
N ILE A 149 9.82 2.28 -18.94
CA ILE A 149 8.37 2.06 -19.07
C ILE A 149 7.90 0.89 -18.20
N VAL A 150 8.59 -0.26 -18.25
CA VAL A 150 8.12 -1.47 -17.57
C VAL A 150 8.12 -1.30 -16.04
N PRO A 151 9.20 -0.79 -15.40
CA PRO A 151 9.21 -0.49 -13.97
C PRO A 151 8.24 0.62 -13.59
N LEU A 152 8.02 1.63 -14.44
CA LEU A 152 7.03 2.67 -14.20
C LEU A 152 5.61 2.12 -14.13
N LEU A 153 5.20 1.30 -15.10
CA LEU A 153 3.87 0.69 -15.12
C LEU A 153 3.65 -0.21 -13.90
N THR A 154 4.63 -1.04 -13.54
CA THR A 154 4.53 -1.88 -12.35
C THR A 154 4.53 -1.07 -11.05
N ALA A 155 5.32 0.00 -10.97
CA ALA A 155 5.33 0.90 -9.82
C ALA A 155 4.01 1.64 -9.64
N LEU A 156 3.38 2.07 -10.72
CA LEU A 156 2.05 2.68 -10.70
C LEU A 156 1.03 1.71 -10.09
N VAL A 157 1.02 0.45 -10.54
CA VAL A 157 0.13 -0.58 -9.99
C VAL A 157 0.40 -0.82 -8.50
N GLU A 158 1.66 -1.05 -8.12
CA GLU A 158 2.06 -1.32 -6.73
C GLU A 158 1.69 -0.16 -5.79
N ALA A 159 2.02 1.07 -6.19
CA ALA A 159 1.73 2.28 -5.43
C ALA A 159 0.23 2.47 -5.23
N LEU A 160 -0.56 2.15 -6.25
CA LEU A 160 -2.00 2.32 -6.23
C LEU A 160 -2.70 1.31 -5.31
N TYR A 161 -2.16 0.10 -5.21
CA TYR A 161 -2.59 -0.83 -4.19
C TYR A 161 -2.23 -0.39 -2.77
N ARG A 162 -1.00 0.10 -2.56
CA ARG A 162 -0.55 0.61 -1.25
C ARG A 162 -1.40 1.80 -0.79
N TRP A 163 -1.60 2.76 -1.69
CA TRP A 163 -2.42 3.93 -1.42
C TRP A 163 -3.86 3.57 -1.03
N ARG A 164 -4.50 2.65 -1.76
CA ARG A 164 -5.85 2.17 -1.40
C ARG A 164 -5.89 1.46 -0.04
N ARG A 165 -4.87 0.66 0.27
CA ARG A 165 -4.76 0.00 1.58
C ARG A 165 -4.66 1.03 2.70
N ASP A 166 -3.84 2.06 2.52
CA ASP A 166 -3.64 3.11 3.52
C ASP A 166 -4.91 3.93 3.74
N VAL A 167 -5.63 4.25 2.65
CA VAL A 167 -6.94 4.93 2.73
C VAL A 167 -7.95 4.08 3.53
N LEU A 168 -8.09 2.79 3.21
CA LEU A 168 -9.01 1.90 3.94
C LEU A 168 -8.61 1.76 5.41
N THR A 169 -7.31 1.63 5.69
CA THR A 169 -6.78 1.53 7.05
C THR A 169 -7.07 2.81 7.84
N ALA A 170 -6.84 3.98 7.23
CA ALA A 170 -7.13 5.28 7.83
C ALA A 170 -8.63 5.44 8.11
N GLN A 171 -9.51 4.98 7.22
CA GLN A 171 -10.96 5.01 7.43
C GLN A 171 -11.39 4.14 8.61
N ILE A 172 -10.88 2.91 8.71
CA ILE A 172 -11.16 2.00 9.84
C ILE A 172 -10.68 2.62 11.15
N CYS A 173 -9.45 3.14 11.18
CA CYS A 173 -8.90 3.82 12.35
C CYS A 173 -9.76 5.04 12.75
N ALA A 174 -10.16 5.87 11.79
CA ALA A 174 -11.01 7.03 12.05
C ALA A 174 -12.40 6.63 12.55
N ALA A 175 -13.02 5.59 11.99
CA ALA A 175 -14.28 5.04 12.45
C ALA A 175 -14.18 4.52 13.88
N ARG A 176 -13.10 3.81 14.21
CA ARG A 176 -12.82 3.31 15.55
C ARG A 176 -12.61 4.44 16.56
N VAL A 177 -11.88 5.50 16.20
CA VAL A 177 -11.72 6.70 17.05
C VAL A 177 -13.07 7.38 17.30
N ARG A 178 -13.91 7.53 16.26
CA ARG A 178 -15.26 8.09 16.41
C ARG A 178 -16.13 7.23 17.33
N TRP A 179 -16.08 5.91 17.17
CA TRP A 179 -16.80 4.96 18.03
C TRP A 179 -16.35 5.09 19.48
N HIS A 180 -15.05 5.07 19.75
CA HIS A 180 -14.53 5.23 21.12
C HIS A 180 -14.89 6.59 21.73
N ARG A 181 -14.88 7.69 20.95
CA ARG A 181 -15.35 8.99 21.44
C ARG A 181 -16.83 8.99 21.79
N ARG A 182 -17.69 8.41 20.93
CA ARG A 182 -19.12 8.26 21.24
C ARG A 182 -19.34 7.40 22.48
N ALA A 183 -18.65 6.26 22.60
CA ALA A 183 -18.75 5.39 23.76
C ALA A 183 -18.35 6.11 25.07
N ARG A 184 -17.26 6.92 25.05
CA ARG A 184 -16.87 7.76 26.20
C ARG A 184 -17.83 8.91 26.49
N ALA A 185 -18.49 9.46 25.47
CA ALA A 185 -19.51 10.48 25.66
C ALA A 185 -20.81 9.91 26.25
N ILE A 186 -21.09 8.63 26.01
CA ILE A 186 -22.24 7.89 26.54
C ILE A 186 -21.92 7.27 27.91
N GLU A 187 -20.63 7.22 28.31
CA GLU A 187 -20.23 6.76 29.63
C GLU A 187 -21.00 7.59 30.68
N PRO A 188 -21.88 6.96 31.49
CA PRO A 188 -22.69 7.69 32.43
C PRO A 188 -21.73 8.46 33.33
N ARG A 189 -21.94 9.77 33.48
CA ARG A 189 -21.33 10.51 34.59
C ARG A 189 -21.61 9.66 35.82
N ARG A 190 -20.57 9.01 36.37
CA ARG A 190 -20.69 8.33 37.66
C ARG A 190 -21.37 9.36 38.55
N PRO A 191 -22.57 9.10 39.10
CA PRO A 191 -23.15 10.03 40.03
C PRO A 191 -22.07 10.24 41.08
N VAL A 192 -21.61 11.48 41.22
CA VAL A 192 -20.82 11.86 42.38
C VAL A 192 -21.76 11.51 43.52
N TRP A 193 -21.47 10.40 44.20
CA TRP A 193 -22.15 10.01 45.41
C TRP A 193 -21.82 11.14 46.38
N THR A 194 -22.63 12.19 46.33
CA THR A 194 -22.74 13.16 47.39
C THR A 194 -23.36 12.34 48.49
N GLU A 195 -22.48 11.81 49.33
CA GLU A 195 -22.83 11.22 50.61
C GLU A 195 -23.67 12.29 51.32
N ARG A 196 -24.99 12.20 51.17
CA ARG A 196 -25.90 13.05 51.93
C ARG A 196 -25.64 12.65 53.36
N ARG A 197 -24.87 13.47 54.08
CA ARG A 197 -24.82 13.42 55.53
C ARG A 197 -26.27 13.48 56.00
N HIS A 198 -26.79 12.34 56.46
CA HIS A 198 -28.01 12.29 57.22
C HIS A 198 -27.78 13.15 58.46
N VAL A 199 -28.37 14.34 58.47
CA VAL A 199 -28.44 15.16 59.68
C VAL A 199 -29.38 14.42 60.61
N SER A 200 -28.82 13.71 61.58
CA SER A 200 -29.56 13.14 62.68
C SER A 200 -30.27 14.28 63.43
N ILE A 201 -31.59 14.19 63.51
CA ILE A 201 -32.42 15.02 64.38
C ILE A 201 -32.00 14.68 65.81
N VAL A 202 -31.18 15.55 66.41
CA VAL A 202 -30.82 15.48 67.82
C VAL A 202 -32.04 15.94 68.62
N LEU A 203 -32.79 14.96 69.12
CA LEU A 203 -33.74 15.13 70.21
C LEU A 203 -32.92 15.34 71.49
N HIS A 204 -32.87 16.56 72.02
CA HIS A 204 -32.60 16.80 73.44
C HIS A 204 -32.84 18.27 73.80
N GLN A 205 -33.91 18.55 74.55
CA GLN A 205 -33.83 19.33 75.78
C GLN A 205 -35.18 19.34 76.50
N PHE A 206 -35.33 18.40 77.43
CA PHE A 206 -36.07 18.65 78.66
C PHE A 206 -35.27 19.68 79.48
N SER A 207 -35.86 20.85 79.75
CA SER A 207 -35.58 21.57 80.99
C SER A 207 -36.84 22.31 81.40
N GLY A 208 -37.47 21.81 82.45
CA GLY A 208 -38.61 22.46 83.08
C GLY A 208 -38.19 23.76 83.76
N ARG A 209 -38.99 24.80 83.57
CA ARG A 209 -39.15 25.88 84.54
C ARG A 209 -40.64 26.00 84.81
N ALA A 210 -40.99 25.92 86.09
CA ALA A 210 -42.37 25.98 86.58
C ALA A 210 -42.99 27.37 86.34
N PRO A 211 -44.30 27.46 86.05
CA PRO A 211 -45.01 28.73 86.00
C PRO A 211 -45.24 29.30 87.41
N PRO A 212 -45.16 30.63 87.62
CA PRO A 212 -45.50 31.25 88.90
C PRO A 212 -47.02 31.17 89.17
N GLN A 213 -47.39 30.87 90.41
CA GLN A 213 -48.79 30.80 90.85
C GLN A 213 -49.41 32.20 91.01
N PRO A 214 -50.70 32.38 90.69
CA PRO A 214 -51.43 33.61 90.97
C PRO A 214 -51.78 33.72 92.47
N ALA A 215 -51.61 34.91 93.03
CA ALA A 215 -51.99 35.24 94.40
C ALA A 215 -53.52 35.28 94.55
N ALA A 216 -54.04 34.73 95.65
CA ALA A 216 -55.41 34.94 96.11
C ALA A 216 -55.43 35.19 97.63
N ALA A 217 -56.05 36.33 97.97
CA ALA A 217 -56.39 36.90 99.29
C ALA A 217 -55.25 37.44 100.16
#